data_AF-A0A916EBD1-F1
#
_entry.id   AF-A0A916EBD1-F1
#
_cell.length_a   1.000
_cell.length_b   1.000
_cell.length_c   1.000
_cell.angle_alpha   90.00
_cell.angle_beta   90.00
_cell.angle_gamma   90.00
#
_symmetry.space_group_name_H-M   'P 1'
#
loop_
_entity.id
_entity.type
_entity.pdbx_description
1 polymer ?
#
loop_
_entity_poly.entity_id
_entity_poly.type
_entity_poly.pdbx_seq_one_letter_code
_entity_poly.pdbx_strand_id
1 'polypeptide(L)'
;MKEVVMVIALERYLIPMISKDQENSYKLALVRFCTKLTKGWFHQFAIDNYPRLSNLDKDLLSIAHDIIEKFPIKQKKPDVILLDPETQAIFESIRPYTKTISSFDEIRDYDESDNSYTDVKRTGIKITSPINSDVSITAIITIINNEYRDVYNTSKTDRWTASVVILPTNDLEILRDDDEDEDSDSFDMDHVGISFKDPLKIHPYQIRYSGNFSKLNSKHTFVLGISSEDNIWEPINVEVKSADFVASLLEIPDITGDLLFKYVLDYLKPTLDFGETPLQN
;
A
#
# COMPACT_ATOMS: atom_id res chain seq x y z
N MET A 1 -9.31 14.36 -24.73
CA MET A 1 -9.87 15.46 -23.88
C MET A 1 -10.53 16.54 -24.73
N LYS A 2 -9.90 16.94 -25.85
CA LYS A 2 -10.46 17.86 -26.86
C LYS A 2 -11.80 17.39 -27.43
N GLU A 3 -11.93 16.09 -27.64
CA GLU A 3 -13.09 15.41 -28.23
C GLU A 3 -14.34 15.54 -27.34
N VAL A 4 -14.19 15.32 -26.02
CA VAL A 4 -15.30 15.37 -25.05
C VAL A 4 -15.80 16.80 -24.84
N VAL A 5 -14.88 17.78 -24.84
CA VAL A 5 -15.24 19.20 -24.68
C VAL A 5 -15.91 19.74 -25.95
N MET A 6 -15.48 19.28 -27.14
CA MET A 6 -16.13 19.62 -28.40
C MET A 6 -17.58 19.08 -28.47
N VAL A 7 -17.85 17.87 -27.98
CA VAL A 7 -19.21 17.29 -27.94
C VAL A 7 -20.14 18.08 -27.02
N ILE A 8 -19.68 18.47 -25.83
CA ILE A 8 -20.47 19.27 -24.86
C ILE A 8 -20.68 20.71 -25.37
N ALA A 9 -19.69 21.28 -26.08
CA ALA A 9 -19.83 22.59 -26.72
C ALA A 9 -20.84 22.56 -27.89
N LEU A 10 -20.83 21.48 -28.68
CA LEU A 10 -21.78 21.23 -29.77
C LEU A 10 -23.21 21.05 -29.25
N GLU A 11 -23.39 20.25 -28.19
CA GLU A 11 -24.68 20.09 -27.49
C GLU A 11 -25.26 21.46 -27.12
N ARG A 12 -24.47 22.31 -26.43
CA ARG A 12 -24.91 23.64 -25.95
C ARG A 12 -25.13 24.68 -27.05
N TYR A 13 -24.40 24.58 -28.15
CA TYR A 13 -24.58 25.45 -29.31
C TYR A 13 -25.85 25.08 -30.10
N LEU A 14 -26.16 23.79 -30.21
CA LEU A 14 -27.25 23.28 -31.04
C LEU A 14 -28.59 23.13 -30.29
N ILE A 15 -28.59 22.82 -28.98
CA ILE A 15 -29.80 22.59 -28.18
C ILE A 15 -29.52 22.99 -26.71
N PRO A 16 -30.10 24.04 -26.10
CA PRO A 16 -31.18 24.95 -26.51
C PRO A 16 -30.68 26.34 -26.97
N MET A 17 -29.55 26.41 -27.69
CA MET A 17 -29.07 27.64 -28.35
C MET A 17 -28.77 28.80 -27.37
N ILE A 18 -28.18 28.49 -26.21
CA ILE A 18 -27.92 29.46 -25.12
C ILE A 18 -26.85 30.51 -25.50
N SER A 19 -26.00 30.23 -26.49
CA SER A 19 -24.96 31.16 -26.96
C SER A 19 -24.83 31.14 -28.48
N LYS A 20 -24.79 32.33 -29.11
CA LYS A 20 -24.59 32.51 -30.56
C LYS A 20 -23.12 32.47 -30.99
N ASP A 21 -22.21 32.36 -30.01
CA ASP A 21 -20.77 32.31 -30.23
C ASP A 21 -20.23 30.93 -29.85
N GLN A 22 -19.63 30.26 -30.83
CA GLN A 22 -19.05 28.93 -30.72
C GLN A 22 -17.86 28.92 -29.75
N GLU A 23 -17.05 29.99 -29.74
CA GLU A 23 -15.88 30.09 -28.89
C GLU A 23 -16.27 30.24 -27.41
N ASN A 24 -17.28 31.07 -27.14
CA ASN A 24 -17.82 31.23 -25.80
C ASN A 24 -18.51 29.96 -25.28
N SER A 25 -19.20 29.21 -26.16
CA SER A 25 -19.83 27.94 -25.81
C SER A 25 -18.79 26.87 -25.42
N TYR A 26 -17.67 26.83 -26.15
CA TYR A 26 -16.54 25.96 -25.83
C TYR A 26 -15.86 26.36 -24.52
N LYS A 27 -15.65 27.66 -24.28
CA LYS A 27 -15.12 28.19 -23.01
C LYS A 27 -16.00 27.79 -21.82
N LEU A 28 -17.32 27.94 -21.91
CA LEU A 28 -18.26 27.56 -20.83
C LEU A 28 -18.37 26.05 -20.61
N ALA A 29 -18.26 25.25 -21.67
CA ALA A 29 -18.20 23.79 -21.57
C ALA A 29 -16.92 23.32 -20.88
N LEU A 30 -15.79 23.91 -21.24
CA LEU A 30 -14.51 23.58 -20.66
C LEU A 30 -14.35 24.08 -19.23
N VAL A 31 -14.84 25.28 -18.89
CA VAL A 31 -14.90 25.75 -17.49
C VAL A 31 -15.67 24.73 -16.65
N ARG A 32 -16.82 24.23 -17.12
CA ARG A 32 -17.61 23.22 -16.41
C ARG A 32 -16.91 21.85 -16.31
N PHE A 33 -16.04 21.54 -17.27
CA PHE A 33 -15.23 20.33 -17.26
C PHE A 33 -14.06 20.45 -16.27
N CYS A 34 -13.34 21.57 -16.30
CA CYS A 34 -12.29 21.89 -15.34
C CYS A 34 -12.83 22.03 -13.91
N THR A 35 -14.01 22.62 -13.70
CA THR A 35 -14.67 22.64 -12.37
C THR A 35 -15.06 21.27 -11.84
N LYS A 36 -15.21 20.26 -12.71
CA LYS A 36 -15.50 18.88 -12.29
C LYS A 36 -14.25 18.05 -11.99
N LEU A 37 -13.13 18.31 -12.67
CA LEU A 37 -11.92 17.47 -12.57
C LEU A 37 -10.80 18.06 -11.72
N THR A 38 -10.70 19.40 -11.59
CA THR A 38 -9.67 20.05 -10.78
C THR A 38 -10.27 20.63 -9.49
N LYS A 39 -9.56 20.48 -8.36
CA LYS A 39 -10.02 20.91 -7.02
C LYS A 39 -9.03 21.91 -6.41
N GLY A 40 -9.50 22.75 -5.47
CA GLY A 40 -8.67 23.64 -4.67
C GLY A 40 -8.03 24.79 -5.46
N TRP A 41 -6.87 25.26 -5.05
CA TRP A 41 -6.20 26.43 -5.67
C TRP A 41 -5.87 26.23 -7.17
N PHE A 42 -5.65 24.97 -7.59
CA PHE A 42 -5.34 24.62 -8.98
C PHE A 42 -6.56 24.81 -9.91
N HIS A 43 -7.77 24.76 -9.35
CA HIS A 43 -9.01 25.04 -10.07
C HIS A 43 -9.06 26.49 -10.58
N GLN A 44 -8.85 27.45 -9.68
CA GLN A 44 -8.83 28.87 -10.02
C GLN A 44 -7.65 29.20 -10.95
N PHE A 45 -6.48 28.60 -10.68
CA PHE A 45 -5.30 28.72 -11.54
C PHE A 45 -5.57 28.30 -13.00
N ALA A 46 -6.24 27.16 -13.21
CA ALA A 46 -6.52 26.64 -14.55
C ALA A 46 -7.52 27.53 -15.33
N ILE A 47 -8.47 28.16 -14.64
CA ILE A 47 -9.39 29.14 -15.24
C ILE A 47 -8.62 30.40 -15.64
N ASP A 48 -7.80 30.94 -14.74
CA ASP A 48 -7.12 32.22 -14.94
C ASP A 48 -6.02 32.15 -16.02
N ASN A 49 -5.40 30.97 -16.20
CA ASN A 49 -4.32 30.75 -17.17
C ASN A 49 -4.80 30.07 -18.47
N TYR A 50 -6.12 29.98 -18.66
CA TYR A 50 -6.73 29.31 -19.80
C TYR A 50 -6.21 29.74 -21.18
N PRO A 51 -5.98 31.03 -21.49
CA PRO A 51 -5.45 31.44 -22.80
C PRO A 51 -4.08 30.84 -23.15
N ARG A 52 -3.31 30.43 -22.14
CA ARG A 52 -2.00 29.77 -22.30
C ARG A 52 -2.14 28.26 -22.44
N LEU A 53 -3.12 27.67 -21.75
CA LEU A 53 -3.39 26.23 -21.78
C LEU A 53 -4.14 25.79 -23.04
N SER A 54 -4.89 26.69 -23.69
CA SER A 54 -5.68 26.39 -24.89
C SER A 54 -4.85 26.24 -26.16
N ASN A 55 -3.59 26.72 -26.16
CA ASN A 55 -2.69 26.69 -27.30
C ASN A 55 -1.52 25.74 -27.04
N LEU A 56 -1.85 24.51 -26.66
CA LEU A 56 -0.88 23.50 -26.27
C LEU A 56 -0.25 22.86 -27.51
N ASP A 57 0.66 23.60 -28.11
CA ASP A 57 1.71 23.01 -28.92
C ASP A 57 3.05 23.62 -28.50
N LYS A 58 3.89 22.78 -27.88
CA LYS A 58 5.34 22.88 -27.62
C LYS A 58 5.92 23.22 -26.24
N ASP A 59 5.19 23.68 -25.21
CA ASP A 59 5.90 24.05 -23.97
C ASP A 59 5.20 23.75 -22.63
N LEU A 60 4.60 22.55 -22.54
CA LEU A 60 4.09 22.02 -21.27
C LEU A 60 5.17 22.04 -20.17
N LEU A 61 6.43 21.77 -20.54
CA LEU A 61 7.57 21.74 -19.62
C LEU A 61 7.90 23.14 -19.08
N SER A 62 7.97 24.17 -19.94
CA SER A 62 8.23 25.53 -19.49
C SER A 62 7.11 26.06 -18.56
N ILE A 63 5.84 25.78 -18.89
CA ILE A 63 4.70 26.17 -18.04
C ILE A 63 4.74 25.41 -16.71
N ALA A 64 5.06 24.11 -16.72
CA ALA A 64 5.20 23.33 -15.50
C ALA A 64 6.32 23.87 -14.60
N HIS A 65 7.47 24.25 -15.18
CA HIS A 65 8.59 24.83 -14.43
C HIS A 65 8.23 26.16 -13.77
N ASP A 66 7.59 27.09 -14.49
CA ASP A 66 7.13 28.38 -13.94
C ASP A 66 6.15 28.20 -12.77
N ILE A 67 5.29 27.18 -12.84
CA ILE A 67 4.31 26.86 -11.78
C ILE A 67 5.02 26.28 -10.56
N ILE A 68 5.93 25.32 -10.76
CA ILE A 68 6.71 24.69 -9.69
C ILE A 68 7.58 25.73 -8.97
N GLU A 69 8.11 26.72 -9.68
CA GLU A 69 8.91 27.80 -9.08
C GLU A 69 8.06 28.77 -8.26
N LYS A 70 6.88 29.18 -8.76
CA LYS A 70 5.96 30.10 -8.06
C LYS A 70 5.21 29.45 -6.90
N PHE A 71 4.94 28.16 -7.03
CA PHE A 71 4.24 27.35 -6.04
C PHE A 71 5.08 26.09 -5.81
N PRO A 72 6.15 26.17 -4.99
CA PRO A 72 7.00 25.02 -4.71
C PRO A 72 6.16 23.91 -4.11
N ILE A 73 5.81 22.95 -4.96
CA ILE A 73 5.18 21.71 -4.53
C ILE A 73 6.23 21.07 -3.63
N LYS A 74 5.88 20.85 -2.35
CA LYS A 74 6.66 19.93 -1.52
C LYS A 74 6.58 18.58 -2.23
N GLN A 75 7.58 18.26 -3.05
CA GLN A 75 7.77 16.90 -3.49
C GLN A 75 7.73 16.07 -2.21
N LYS A 76 6.83 15.08 -2.16
CA LYS A 76 6.92 14.05 -1.14
C LYS A 76 8.34 13.54 -1.29
N LYS A 77 9.24 13.93 -0.38
CA LYS A 77 10.56 13.30 -0.32
C LYS A 77 10.24 11.80 -0.26
N PRO A 78 10.93 10.93 -1.00
CA PRO A 78 10.91 9.53 -0.60
C PRO A 78 11.17 9.55 0.90
N ASP A 79 10.30 8.92 1.68
CA ASP A 79 10.49 8.74 3.11
C ASP A 79 11.70 7.79 3.26
N VAL A 80 12.89 8.30 2.92
CA VAL A 80 14.15 7.65 3.17
C VAL A 80 14.27 7.74 4.67
N ILE A 81 14.13 6.59 5.32
CA ILE A 81 14.50 6.43 6.71
C ILE A 81 15.95 6.91 6.79
N LEU A 82 16.15 8.11 7.32
CA LEU A 82 17.47 8.71 7.41
C LEU A 82 18.15 8.04 8.61
N LEU A 83 18.81 6.93 8.33
CA LEU A 83 19.55 6.17 9.32
C LEU A 83 20.70 7.02 9.83
N ASP A 84 20.92 7.02 11.14
CA ASP A 84 22.14 7.57 11.69
C ASP A 84 23.36 6.74 11.22
N PRO A 85 24.57 7.32 11.20
CA PRO A 85 25.75 6.65 10.67
C PRO A 85 26.10 5.32 11.36
N GLU A 86 25.74 5.16 12.64
CA GLU A 86 26.01 3.94 13.41
C GLU A 86 25.06 2.82 12.97
N THR A 87 23.76 3.09 12.88
CA THR A 87 22.78 2.16 12.32
C THR A 87 23.13 1.77 10.89
N GLN A 88 23.57 2.72 10.06
CA GLN A 88 23.97 2.44 8.68
C GLN A 88 25.19 1.51 8.62
N ALA A 89 26.19 1.72 9.49
CA ALA A 89 27.36 0.84 9.56
C ALA A 89 26.98 -0.59 9.95
N ILE A 90 26.06 -0.76 10.90
CA ILE A 90 25.52 -2.07 11.28
C ILE A 90 24.83 -2.72 10.08
N PHE A 91 23.98 -2.00 9.34
CA PHE A 91 23.24 -2.54 8.21
C PHE A 91 24.16 -2.98 7.06
N GLU A 92 25.20 -2.20 6.77
CA GLU A 92 26.22 -2.55 5.78
C GLU A 92 27.03 -3.79 6.20
N SER A 93 27.23 -4.01 7.50
CA SER A 93 27.89 -5.23 8.00
C SER A 93 27.06 -6.50 7.81
N ILE A 94 25.72 -6.39 7.83
CA ILE A 94 24.77 -7.51 7.71
C ILE A 94 24.46 -7.83 6.24
N ARG A 95 24.50 -6.81 5.37
CA ARG A 95 24.12 -6.90 3.95
C ARG A 95 24.79 -8.03 3.16
N PRO A 96 26.09 -8.33 3.31
CA PRO A 96 26.74 -9.45 2.62
C PRO A 96 26.16 -10.83 2.99
N TYR A 97 25.55 -10.95 4.18
CA TYR A 97 25.00 -12.20 4.70
C TYR A 97 23.49 -12.33 4.50
N THR A 98 22.90 -11.38 3.77
CA THR A 98 21.47 -11.30 3.53
C THR A 98 21.15 -11.72 2.11
N LYS A 99 20.20 -12.64 1.96
CA LYS A 99 19.73 -13.15 0.67
C LYS A 99 18.22 -13.01 0.58
N THR A 100 17.73 -12.48 -0.54
CA THR A 100 16.29 -12.46 -0.84
C THR A 100 15.79 -13.88 -1.09
N ILE A 101 14.61 -14.19 -0.56
CA ILE A 101 13.89 -15.42 -0.85
C ILE A 101 13.18 -15.23 -2.20
N SER A 102 13.44 -16.14 -3.14
CA SER A 102 13.01 -15.99 -4.53
C SER A 102 11.51 -16.08 -4.75
N SER A 103 10.83 -16.89 -3.93
CA SER A 103 9.41 -17.19 -4.09
C SER A 103 8.82 -17.76 -2.79
N PHE A 104 7.52 -17.56 -2.64
CA PHE A 104 6.70 -18.16 -1.59
C PHE A 104 5.52 -18.87 -2.23
N ASP A 105 4.95 -19.83 -1.50
CA ASP A 105 3.68 -20.43 -1.88
C ASP A 105 2.58 -19.37 -1.89
N GLU A 106 1.68 -19.51 -2.87
CA GLU A 106 0.61 -18.57 -3.12
C GLU A 106 -0.42 -18.60 -1.98
N ILE A 107 -0.82 -17.42 -1.51
CA ILE A 107 -1.96 -17.29 -0.59
C ILE A 107 -3.22 -17.36 -1.43
N ARG A 108 -4.13 -18.29 -1.09
CA ARG A 108 -5.41 -18.42 -1.80
C ARG A 108 -6.44 -17.51 -1.16
N ASP A 109 -7.08 -16.69 -1.97
CA ASP A 109 -8.26 -15.92 -1.56
C ASP A 109 -9.51 -16.78 -1.75
N TYR A 110 -10.33 -16.91 -0.70
CA TYR A 110 -11.62 -17.60 -0.78
C TYR A 110 -12.77 -16.64 -1.12
N ASP A 111 -12.55 -15.34 -0.95
CA ASP A 111 -13.53 -14.30 -1.20
C ASP A 111 -13.44 -13.78 -2.64
N GLU A 112 -12.63 -14.36 -3.54
CA GLU A 112 -12.51 -13.90 -4.92
C GLU A 112 -13.86 -14.02 -5.65
N SER A 113 -14.42 -12.87 -6.03
CA SER A 113 -15.70 -12.77 -6.74
C SER A 113 -15.66 -11.58 -7.69
N ASP A 114 -16.65 -11.44 -8.57
CA ASP A 114 -16.75 -10.27 -9.46
C ASP A 114 -16.79 -8.91 -8.71
N ASN A 115 -17.05 -8.92 -7.40
CA ASN A 115 -17.18 -7.72 -6.57
C ASN A 115 -16.10 -7.58 -5.50
N SER A 116 -15.09 -8.44 -5.52
CA SER A 116 -13.98 -8.42 -4.57
C SER A 116 -12.67 -8.64 -5.29
N TYR A 117 -11.67 -7.84 -4.92
CA TYR A 117 -10.32 -7.95 -5.46
C TYR A 117 -9.32 -7.98 -4.32
N THR A 118 -8.48 -9.01 -4.30
CA THR A 118 -7.42 -9.15 -3.30
C THR A 118 -6.05 -9.14 -3.96
N ASP A 119 -5.18 -8.22 -3.52
CA ASP A 119 -3.77 -8.15 -3.91
C ASP A 119 -2.91 -8.64 -2.75
N VAL A 120 -2.13 -9.69 -3.00
CA VAL A 120 -1.22 -10.26 -2.01
C VAL A 120 0.22 -10.01 -2.44
N LYS A 121 1.00 -9.39 -1.57
CA LYS A 121 2.45 -9.19 -1.74
C LYS A 121 3.19 -9.82 -0.59
N ARG A 122 3.99 -10.84 -0.88
CA ARG A 122 4.86 -11.50 0.09
C ARG A 122 6.30 -11.45 -0.35
N THR A 123 7.15 -10.90 0.50
CA THR A 123 8.59 -10.81 0.28
C THR A 123 9.33 -11.26 1.54
N GLY A 124 10.58 -11.67 1.38
CA GLY A 124 11.36 -12.09 2.53
C GLY A 124 12.84 -12.19 2.25
N ILE A 125 13.60 -12.22 3.33
CA ILE A 125 15.04 -12.35 3.35
C ILE A 125 15.46 -13.41 4.34
N LYS A 126 16.56 -14.09 4.02
CA LYS A 126 17.31 -14.95 4.93
C LYS A 126 18.61 -14.22 5.31
N ILE A 127 18.85 -14.07 6.61
CA ILE A 127 20.07 -13.49 7.15
C ILE A 127 20.85 -14.62 7.83
N THR A 128 22.05 -14.90 7.35
CA THR A 128 22.95 -15.90 7.96
C THR A 128 23.87 -15.19 8.96
N SER A 129 24.14 -15.80 10.11
CA SER A 129 25.08 -15.20 11.06
C SER A 129 26.47 -15.10 10.43
N PRO A 130 27.17 -13.96 10.60
CA PRO A 130 28.55 -13.80 10.14
C PRO A 130 29.55 -14.61 10.97
N ILE A 131 29.16 -15.02 12.19
CA ILE A 131 30.00 -15.76 13.14
C ILE A 131 29.76 -17.27 13.02
N ASN A 132 28.50 -17.67 12.82
CA ASN A 132 28.10 -19.07 12.74
C ASN A 132 27.25 -19.33 11.49
N SER A 133 27.84 -19.95 10.46
CA SER A 133 27.14 -20.22 9.20
C SER A 133 25.94 -21.15 9.33
N ASP A 134 25.85 -21.92 10.42
CA ASP A 134 24.74 -22.84 10.68
C ASP A 134 23.53 -22.11 11.27
N VAL A 135 23.73 -20.90 11.81
CA VAL A 135 22.65 -20.08 12.35
C VAL A 135 22.17 -19.10 11.30
N SER A 136 20.86 -19.11 11.07
CA SER A 136 20.22 -18.15 10.18
C SER A 136 18.81 -17.85 10.64
N ILE A 137 18.34 -16.66 10.31
CA ILE A 137 16.97 -16.23 10.54
C ILE A 137 16.32 -15.92 9.20
N THR A 138 15.01 -16.00 9.18
CA THR A 138 14.18 -15.60 8.05
C THR A 138 13.21 -14.53 8.49
N ALA A 139 13.17 -13.44 7.73
CA ALA A 139 12.22 -12.35 7.90
C ALA A 139 11.30 -12.30 6.68
N ILE A 140 9.99 -12.28 6.91
CA ILE A 140 8.97 -12.28 5.87
C ILE A 140 8.02 -11.12 6.14
N ILE A 141 7.73 -10.36 5.08
CA ILE A 141 6.69 -9.35 5.06
C ILE A 141 5.57 -9.87 4.17
N THR A 142 4.35 -9.92 4.71
CA THR A 142 3.13 -10.19 3.94
C THR A 142 2.23 -8.98 4.02
N ILE A 143 1.80 -8.46 2.87
CA ILE A 143 0.80 -7.40 2.75
C ILE A 143 -0.37 -7.98 1.95
N ILE A 144 -1.57 -7.84 2.48
CA ILE A 144 -2.82 -8.20 1.80
C ILE A 144 -3.68 -6.94 1.72
N ASN A 145 -4.11 -6.60 0.51
CA ASN A 145 -5.06 -5.54 0.25
C ASN A 145 -6.31 -6.18 -0.31
N ASN A 146 -7.48 -5.82 0.21
CA ASN A 146 -8.76 -6.31 -0.27
C ASN A 146 -9.70 -5.13 -0.52
N GLU A 147 -10.24 -5.05 -1.72
CA GLU A 147 -11.34 -4.16 -2.06
C GLU A 147 -12.61 -5.01 -2.21
N TYR A 148 -13.67 -4.66 -1.51
CA TYR A 148 -14.98 -5.26 -1.61
C TYR A 148 -16.02 -4.20 -2.00
N ARG A 149 -16.88 -4.53 -2.96
CA ARG A 149 -18.05 -3.73 -3.32
C ARG A 149 -19.31 -4.55 -3.10
N ASP A 150 -20.26 -3.96 -2.38
CA ASP A 150 -21.58 -4.57 -2.30
C ASP A 150 -22.33 -4.37 -3.63
N VAL A 151 -23.09 -5.38 -4.05
CA VAL A 151 -23.89 -5.34 -5.29
C VAL A 151 -25.24 -4.69 -5.05
N TYR A 152 -25.74 -4.74 -3.81
CA TYR A 152 -27.07 -4.31 -3.41
C TYR A 152 -27.10 -2.88 -2.86
N ASN A 153 -25.98 -2.41 -2.33
CA ASN A 153 -25.79 -1.02 -1.93
C ASN A 153 -24.48 -0.51 -2.58
N THR A 154 -24.32 0.79 -2.75
CA THR A 154 -23.10 1.34 -3.37
C THR A 154 -21.91 1.35 -2.41
N SER A 155 -21.91 0.51 -1.37
CA SER A 155 -20.86 0.55 -0.37
C SER A 155 -19.57 -0.03 -0.90
N LYS A 156 -18.48 0.55 -0.44
CA LYS A 156 -17.13 0.12 -0.75
C LYS A 156 -16.38 -0.09 0.55
N THR A 157 -15.78 -1.26 0.72
CA THR A 157 -14.85 -1.51 1.81
C THR A 157 -13.47 -1.76 1.24
N ASP A 158 -12.49 -0.99 1.70
CA ASP A 158 -11.08 -1.23 1.42
C ASP A 158 -10.40 -1.67 2.72
N ARG A 159 -9.64 -2.77 2.67
CA ARG A 159 -8.93 -3.35 3.82
C ARG A 159 -7.47 -3.59 3.45
N TRP A 160 -6.59 -3.32 4.40
CA TRP A 160 -5.14 -3.52 4.30
C TRP A 160 -4.65 -4.21 5.57
N THR A 161 -4.02 -5.36 5.41
CA THR A 161 -3.34 -6.05 6.51
C THR A 161 -1.88 -6.27 6.15
N ALA A 162 -0.98 -6.01 7.09
CA ALA A 162 0.44 -6.27 6.93
C ALA A 162 0.97 -7.03 8.14
N SER A 163 1.80 -8.05 7.90
CA SER A 163 2.52 -8.77 8.95
C SER A 163 4.01 -8.82 8.62
N VAL A 164 4.83 -8.63 9.66
CA VAL A 164 6.27 -8.88 9.65
C VAL A 164 6.55 -10.00 10.64
N VAL A 165 7.11 -11.07 10.14
CA VAL A 165 7.41 -12.29 10.89
C VAL A 165 8.90 -12.55 10.78
N ILE A 166 9.57 -12.61 11.93
CA ILE A 166 11.02 -12.82 12.04
C ILE A 166 11.24 -14.03 12.94
N LEU A 167 11.83 -15.09 12.40
CA LEU A 167 12.03 -16.36 13.11
C LEU A 167 13.35 -17.04 12.71
N PRO A 168 13.87 -17.99 13.53
CA PRO A 168 14.92 -18.89 13.10
C PRO A 168 14.53 -19.61 11.80
N THR A 169 15.45 -19.77 10.85
CA THR A 169 15.11 -20.36 9.54
C THR A 169 14.59 -21.79 9.67
N ASN A 170 15.10 -22.57 10.63
CA ASN A 170 14.64 -23.95 10.85
C ASN A 170 13.16 -24.00 11.28
N ASP A 171 12.67 -22.97 11.99
CA ASP A 171 11.27 -22.89 12.41
C ASP A 171 10.33 -22.58 11.23
N LEU A 172 10.87 -22.15 10.08
CA LEU A 172 10.12 -21.96 8.84
C LEU A 172 9.97 -23.27 8.07
N GLU A 173 11.01 -24.11 8.09
CA GLU A 173 10.96 -25.44 7.46
C GLU A 173 9.90 -26.31 8.14
N ILE A 174 9.81 -26.26 9.48
CA ILE A 174 8.77 -26.96 10.25
C ILE A 174 7.36 -26.48 9.84
N LEU A 175 7.17 -25.18 9.57
CA LEU A 175 5.87 -24.65 9.12
C LEU A 175 5.44 -25.17 7.75
N ARG A 176 6.40 -25.54 6.89
CA ARG A 176 6.11 -26.10 5.57
C ARG A 176 5.74 -27.58 5.62
N ASP A 177 6.23 -28.30 6.63
CA ASP A 177 6.01 -29.74 6.79
C ASP A 177 4.75 -30.05 7.61
N ASP A 178 4.17 -29.07 8.32
CA ASP A 178 2.87 -29.16 9.01
C ASP A 178 1.70 -29.11 7.99
N ASP A 179 1.64 -30.15 7.15
CA ASP A 179 0.57 -30.48 6.18
C ASP A 179 -0.74 -30.93 6.87
N GLU A 180 -0.89 -30.74 8.17
CA GLU A 180 -2.18 -30.97 8.81
C GLU A 180 -3.18 -29.90 8.31
N ASP A 181 -4.09 -30.37 7.45
CA ASP A 181 -5.30 -29.72 6.95
C ASP A 181 -6.30 -29.36 8.08
N GLU A 182 -5.81 -28.88 9.22
CA GLU A 182 -6.63 -28.40 10.35
C GLU A 182 -7.35 -27.08 10.06
N ASP A 183 -7.18 -26.48 8.87
CA ASP A 183 -7.99 -25.31 8.47
C ASP A 183 -9.42 -25.70 8.02
N SER A 184 -9.77 -27.00 7.98
CA SER A 184 -11.16 -27.45 7.73
C SER A 184 -12.07 -27.30 8.95
N ASP A 185 -11.58 -27.52 10.17
CA ASP A 185 -12.45 -27.80 11.31
C ASP A 185 -12.07 -26.94 12.53
N SER A 186 -12.44 -25.65 12.57
CA SER A 186 -12.88 -24.92 13.80
C SER A 186 -12.90 -23.39 13.72
N PHE A 187 -12.22 -22.74 12.76
CA PHE A 187 -12.19 -21.28 12.73
C PHE A 187 -13.34 -20.74 11.85
N ASP A 188 -14.31 -20.11 12.49
CA ASP A 188 -15.45 -19.51 11.82
C ASP A 188 -15.00 -18.30 10.98
N MET A 189 -14.88 -18.52 9.66
CA MET A 189 -14.47 -17.50 8.71
C MET A 189 -15.58 -16.46 8.46
N ASP A 190 -16.81 -16.68 8.96
CA ASP A 190 -17.91 -15.72 8.79
C ASP A 190 -17.65 -14.39 9.52
N HIS A 191 -16.67 -14.36 10.43
CA HIS A 191 -16.31 -13.21 11.23
C HIS A 191 -15.00 -12.52 10.82
N VAL A 192 -14.27 -13.00 9.80
CA VAL A 192 -13.03 -12.36 9.34
C VAL A 192 -13.26 -11.34 8.24
N GLY A 193 -12.49 -10.27 8.24
CA GLY A 193 -12.56 -9.21 7.24
C GLY A 193 -12.27 -9.72 5.84
N ILE A 194 -11.30 -10.63 5.72
CA ILE A 194 -10.83 -11.25 4.48
C ILE A 194 -10.61 -12.73 4.77
N SER A 195 -11.23 -13.61 3.98
CA SER A 195 -11.04 -15.06 4.05
C SER A 195 -9.95 -15.49 3.06
N PHE A 196 -8.85 -16.03 3.57
CA PHE A 196 -7.75 -16.54 2.76
C PHE A 196 -7.16 -17.82 3.37
N LYS A 197 -6.41 -18.62 2.61
CA LYS A 197 -5.55 -19.69 3.10
C LYS A 197 -4.09 -19.30 2.91
N ASP A 198 -3.37 -19.17 4.02
CA ASP A 198 -1.92 -18.94 4.01
C ASP A 198 -1.19 -20.26 4.27
N PRO A 199 -0.48 -20.82 3.28
CA PRO A 199 0.28 -22.07 3.45
C PRO A 199 1.29 -22.04 4.60
N LEU A 200 1.83 -20.86 4.91
CA LEU A 200 2.81 -20.69 5.97
C LEU A 200 2.19 -20.40 7.34
N LYS A 201 0.88 -20.13 7.41
CA LYS A 201 0.16 -19.78 8.65
C LYS A 201 0.86 -18.62 9.43
N ILE A 202 1.37 -17.61 8.70
CA ILE A 202 2.15 -16.47 9.23
C ILE A 202 1.52 -15.09 8.94
N HIS A 203 0.37 -15.05 8.28
CA HIS A 203 -0.45 -13.85 8.19
C HIS A 203 -1.70 -14.00 9.07
N PRO A 204 -1.94 -13.08 10.02
CA PRO A 204 -3.09 -13.18 10.90
C PRO A 204 -4.38 -12.76 10.17
N TYR A 205 -5.51 -13.22 10.69
CA TYR A 205 -6.82 -12.75 10.20
C TYR A 205 -7.30 -11.60 11.08
N GLN A 206 -7.76 -10.52 10.45
CA GLN A 206 -8.40 -9.42 11.14
C GLN A 206 -9.92 -9.69 11.27
N ILE A 207 -10.45 -9.64 12.50
CA ILE A 207 -11.87 -9.88 12.78
C ILE A 207 -12.69 -8.64 12.40
N ARG A 208 -13.81 -8.84 11.68
CA ARG A 208 -14.74 -7.77 11.30
C ARG A 208 -15.25 -7.03 12.54
N TYR A 209 -15.42 -5.71 12.43
CA TYR A 209 -15.98 -4.80 13.45
C TYR A 209 -15.16 -4.60 14.74
N SER A 210 -14.39 -5.60 15.19
CA SER A 210 -13.51 -5.45 16.35
C SER A 210 -12.12 -4.94 15.98
N GLY A 211 -11.66 -5.22 14.76
CA GLY A 211 -10.31 -4.89 14.32
C GLY A 211 -9.22 -5.77 14.94
N ASN A 212 -9.56 -6.63 15.89
CA ASN A 212 -8.64 -7.54 16.56
C ASN A 212 -8.06 -8.57 15.59
N PHE A 213 -6.83 -8.97 15.84
CA PHE A 213 -6.19 -10.04 15.09
C PHE A 213 -6.44 -11.40 15.74
N SER A 214 -6.58 -12.41 14.91
CA SER A 214 -6.66 -13.82 15.29
C SER A 214 -5.51 -14.60 14.65
N LYS A 215 -5.22 -15.78 15.20
CA LYS A 215 -4.07 -16.63 14.83
C LYS A 215 -2.70 -15.93 14.95
N LEU A 216 -2.59 -14.92 15.81
CA LEU A 216 -1.30 -14.38 16.20
C LEU A 216 -0.51 -15.40 17.01
N ASN A 217 0.71 -15.67 16.58
CA ASN A 217 1.66 -16.54 17.28
C ASN A 217 2.89 -15.74 17.76
N SER A 218 3.83 -16.40 18.42
CA SER A 218 5.08 -15.78 18.91
C SER A 218 6.02 -15.32 17.81
N LYS A 219 5.82 -15.75 16.56
CA LYS A 219 6.69 -15.44 15.40
C LYS A 219 6.40 -14.06 14.79
N HIS A 220 5.25 -13.46 15.11
CA HIS A 220 4.87 -12.13 14.62
C HIS A 220 5.61 -11.03 15.38
N THR A 221 6.44 -10.27 14.68
CA THR A 221 7.14 -9.09 15.23
C THR A 221 6.29 -7.84 15.11
N PHE A 222 5.56 -7.69 14.01
CA PHE A 222 4.69 -6.54 13.76
C PHE A 222 3.48 -6.95 12.94
N VAL A 223 2.32 -6.44 13.31
CA VAL A 223 1.07 -6.61 12.57
C VAL A 223 0.32 -5.29 12.51
N LEU A 224 -0.21 -4.97 11.34
CA LEU A 224 -0.99 -3.78 11.04
C LEU A 224 -2.29 -4.18 10.33
N GLY A 225 -3.37 -3.53 10.71
CA GLY A 225 -4.70 -3.72 10.13
C GLY A 225 -5.35 -2.37 10.00
N ILE A 226 -5.71 -2.03 8.77
CA ILE A 226 -6.36 -0.76 8.41
C ILE A 226 -7.56 -1.10 7.54
N SER A 227 -8.68 -0.46 7.80
CA SER A 227 -9.90 -0.62 7.02
C SER A 227 -10.55 0.74 6.79
N SER A 228 -11.27 0.85 5.69
CA SER A 228 -12.19 1.95 5.44
C SER A 228 -13.47 1.44 4.84
N GLU A 229 -14.59 1.97 5.30
CA GLU A 229 -15.93 1.71 4.76
C GLU A 229 -16.48 3.04 4.22
N ASP A 230 -16.90 3.07 2.97
CA ASP A 230 -17.44 4.25 2.29
C ASP A 230 -16.53 5.48 2.35
N ASN A 231 -15.22 5.25 2.29
CA ASN A 231 -14.15 6.23 2.44
C ASN A 231 -13.98 6.81 3.84
N ILE A 232 -14.58 6.21 4.87
CA ILE A 232 -14.41 6.56 6.28
C ILE A 232 -13.43 5.56 6.91
N TRP A 233 -12.38 6.06 7.55
CA TRP A 233 -11.39 5.21 8.22
C TRP A 233 -11.97 4.55 9.47
N GLU A 234 -11.75 3.24 9.58
CA GLU A 234 -11.87 2.53 10.85
C GLU A 234 -10.60 2.73 11.70
N PRO A 235 -10.67 2.45 13.02
CA PRO A 235 -9.49 2.49 13.88
C PRO A 235 -8.34 1.63 13.36
N ILE A 236 -7.13 2.20 13.32
CA ILE A 236 -5.91 1.48 12.97
C ILE A 236 -5.56 0.50 14.10
N ASN A 237 -5.37 -0.76 13.76
CA ASN A 237 -4.97 -1.81 14.70
C ASN A 237 -3.50 -2.16 14.49
N VAL A 238 -2.72 -2.12 15.56
CA VAL A 238 -1.28 -2.43 15.54
C VAL A 238 -0.94 -3.33 16.70
N GLU A 239 -0.22 -4.40 16.41
CA GLU A 239 0.41 -5.24 17.41
C GLU A 239 1.90 -5.40 17.14
N VAL A 240 2.71 -5.32 18.19
CA VAL A 240 4.18 -5.36 18.10
C VAL A 240 4.73 -6.30 19.16
N LYS A 241 5.71 -7.11 18.80
CA LYS A 241 6.49 -7.95 19.71
C LYS A 241 7.98 -7.73 19.46
N SER A 242 8.79 -7.91 20.50
CA SER A 242 10.24 -7.80 20.39
C SER A 242 10.81 -8.92 19.51
N ALA A 243 11.78 -8.57 18.66
CA ALA A 243 12.61 -9.50 17.91
C ALA A 243 13.98 -9.75 18.58
N ASP A 244 14.19 -9.31 19.83
CA ASP A 244 15.50 -9.37 20.52
C ASP A 244 16.02 -10.80 20.65
N PHE A 245 15.14 -11.77 20.94
CA PHE A 245 15.53 -13.17 21.02
C PHE A 245 16.13 -13.64 19.68
N VAL A 246 15.45 -13.35 18.57
CA VAL A 246 15.89 -13.79 17.23
C VAL A 246 17.14 -13.02 16.78
N ALA A 247 17.23 -11.73 17.12
CA ALA A 247 18.42 -10.92 16.87
C ALA A 247 19.64 -11.48 17.61
N SER A 248 19.47 -11.92 18.87
CA SER A 248 20.56 -12.48 19.67
C SER A 248 21.16 -13.76 19.08
N LEU A 249 20.37 -14.56 18.35
CA LEU A 249 20.83 -15.76 17.66
C LEU A 249 21.84 -15.47 16.56
N LEU A 250 21.78 -14.29 15.93
CA LEU A 250 22.72 -13.94 14.87
C LEU A 250 24.13 -13.66 15.41
N GLU A 251 24.28 -13.45 16.72
CA GLU A 251 25.54 -13.12 17.39
C GLU A 251 26.24 -11.87 16.82
N ILE A 252 25.50 -10.99 16.13
CA ILE A 252 26.05 -9.76 15.58
C ILE A 252 26.15 -8.74 16.72
N PRO A 253 27.34 -8.16 16.98
CA PRO A 253 27.48 -7.14 18.01
C PRO A 253 26.50 -5.99 17.80
N ASP A 254 25.91 -5.52 18.91
CA ASP A 254 25.04 -4.35 18.95
C ASP A 254 23.75 -4.43 18.13
N ILE A 255 23.43 -5.59 17.54
CA ILE A 255 22.13 -5.80 16.89
C ILE A 255 21.04 -6.06 17.94
N THR A 256 20.04 -5.19 17.98
CA THR A 256 18.81 -5.39 18.77
C THR A 256 17.68 -5.88 17.87
N GLY A 257 16.59 -6.36 18.47
CA GLY A 257 15.37 -6.70 17.75
C GLY A 257 14.81 -5.52 16.97
N ASP A 258 14.89 -4.31 17.52
CA ASP A 258 14.46 -3.07 16.85
C ASP A 258 15.33 -2.75 15.63
N LEU A 259 16.66 -2.89 15.74
CA LEU A 259 17.57 -2.67 14.63
C LEU A 259 17.38 -3.72 13.54
N LEU A 260 17.17 -4.97 13.93
CA LEU A 260 16.85 -6.05 13.01
C LEU A 260 15.54 -5.78 12.27
N PHE A 261 14.49 -5.37 12.97
CA PHE A 261 13.21 -5.00 12.36
C PHE A 261 13.36 -3.84 11.36
N LYS A 262 14.10 -2.77 11.74
CA LYS A 262 14.41 -1.66 10.84
C LYS A 262 15.20 -2.10 9.61
N TYR A 263 16.16 -3.01 9.79
CA TYR A 263 16.94 -3.57 8.69
C TYR A 263 16.04 -4.31 7.68
N VAL A 264 15.11 -5.12 8.18
CA VAL A 264 14.13 -5.83 7.34
C VAL A 264 13.32 -4.84 6.50
N LEU A 265 12.82 -3.75 7.10
CA LEU A 265 12.07 -2.72 6.39
C LEU A 265 12.94 -1.95 5.38
N ASP A 266 14.17 -1.58 5.74
CA ASP A 266 15.10 -0.87 4.84
C ASP A 266 15.52 -1.73 3.63
N TYR A 267 15.74 -3.03 3.86
CA TYR A 267 16.16 -3.96 2.81
C TYR A 267 15.01 -4.29 1.86
N LEU A 268 13.83 -4.64 2.39
CA LEU A 268 12.68 -5.09 1.59
C LEU A 268 11.86 -3.94 1.01
N LYS A 269 11.91 -2.75 1.62
CA LYS A 269 11.19 -1.53 1.19
C LYS A 269 9.72 -1.81 0.83
N PRO A 270 8.93 -2.36 1.77
CA PRO A 270 7.52 -2.65 1.49
C PRO A 270 6.76 -1.37 1.16
N THR A 271 5.87 -1.45 0.17
CA THR A 271 4.99 -0.34 -0.20
C THR A 271 3.54 -0.70 0.13
N LEU A 272 2.88 0.19 0.86
CA LEU A 272 1.44 0.16 1.06
C LEU A 272 0.83 1.02 -0.05
N ASP A 273 0.18 0.38 -1.01
CA ASP A 273 -0.51 1.07 -2.10
C ASP A 273 -1.91 1.46 -1.61
N PHE A 274 -2.01 2.65 -1.03
CA PHE A 274 -3.29 3.31 -0.79
C PHE A 274 -3.60 4.03 -2.09
N GLY A 275 -4.54 3.51 -2.90
CA GLY A 275 -4.90 4.11 -4.18
C GLY A 275 -5.09 5.63 -4.10
N GLU A 276 -4.91 6.35 -5.21
CA GLU A 276 -4.75 7.82 -5.28
C GLU A 276 -5.90 8.69 -4.73
N THR A 277 -6.98 8.09 -4.22
CA THR A 277 -8.16 8.83 -3.74
C THR A 277 -7.96 9.22 -2.28
N PRO A 278 -7.90 10.52 -1.94
CA PRO A 278 -7.87 10.93 -0.54
C PRO A 278 -9.22 10.57 0.11
N LEU A 279 -9.15 9.70 1.11
CA LEU A 279 -10.28 9.25 1.93
C LEU A 279 -10.82 10.43 2.77
N GLN A 280 -12.11 10.41 3.11
CA GLN A 280 -12.76 11.48 3.88
C GLN A 280 -12.58 11.20 5.38
N ASN A 281 -12.14 12.21 6.13
CA ASN A 281 -12.06 12.15 7.60
C ASN A 281 -13.42 12.38 8.24
#